data_AF-A0A401M0M3-F1
#
_entry.id   AF-A0A401M0M3-F1
#
_cell.length_a   1.000
_cell.length_b   1.000
_cell.length_c   1.000
_cell.angle_alpha   90.00
_cell.angle_beta   90.00
_cell.angle_gamma   90.00
#
_symmetry.space_group_name_H-M   'P 1'
#
loop_
_entity.id
_entity.type
_entity.pdbx_description
1 polymer ?
#
loop_
_entity_poly.entity_id
_entity_poly.type
_entity_poly.pdbx_seq_one_letter_code
_entity_poly.pdbx_strand_id
1 'polypeptide(L)' 'MVNITTLSMTDKERMDVVERCYSKMKRYRNLVSYYTNKNISVSYLRAKKKNDLDRIMGLYGNMNERYW' A
#
# COMPACT_ATOMS: atom_id res chain seq x y z
N MET A 1 4.21 6.71 44.94
CA MET A 1 2.83 6.54 44.44
C MET A 1 2.90 6.50 42.92
N VAL A 2 2.40 5.45 42.27
CA VAL A 2 2.26 5.41 40.81
C VAL A 2 0.91 6.04 40.46
N ASN A 3 0.92 7.13 39.71
CA ASN A 3 -0.30 7.85 39.34
C ASN A 3 -1.03 7.06 38.24
N ILE A 4 -2.05 6.27 38.61
CA ILE A 4 -2.78 5.36 37.71
C ILE A 4 -3.55 6.12 36.61
N THR A 5 -3.79 7.43 36.78
CA THR A 5 -4.56 8.25 35.84
C THR A 5 -3.79 8.68 34.59
N THR A 6 -2.46 8.52 34.54
CA THR A 6 -1.66 8.89 33.35
C THR A 6 -1.59 7.81 32.27
N LEU A 7 -2.23 6.65 32.47
CA LEU A 7 -2.22 5.52 31.54
C LEU A 7 -3.63 4.94 31.27
N SER A 8 -4.66 5.78 31.29
CA SER A 8 -6.04 5.34 31.10
C SER A 8 -6.62 5.93 29.82
N MET A 9 -6.65 5.14 28.75
CA MET A 9 -7.46 5.45 27.56
C MET A 9 -8.88 4.93 27.76
N THR A 10 -9.87 5.76 27.50
CA THR A 10 -11.27 5.33 27.32
C THR A 10 -11.40 4.42 26.11
N ASP A 11 -12.44 3.59 26.06
CA ASP A 11 -12.67 2.71 24.91
C ASP A 11 -12.83 3.49 23.60
N LYS A 12 -13.43 4.69 23.66
CA LYS A 12 -13.49 5.61 22.52
C LYS A 12 -12.10 6.00 22.03
N GLU A 13 -11.23 6.46 22.92
CA GLU A 13 -9.87 6.88 22.54
C GLU A 13 -9.08 5.72 21.92
N ARG A 14 -9.26 4.50 22.42
CA ARG A 14 -8.63 3.30 21.84
C ARG A 14 -9.13 3.05 20.42
N MET A 15 -10.45 3.12 20.21
CA MET A 15 -11.05 2.95 18.89
C MET A 15 -10.65 4.07 17.92
N ASP A 16 -10.54 5.31 18.39
CA ASP A 16 -10.08 6.46 17.57
C ASP A 16 -8.62 6.30 17.11
N VAL A 17 -7.75 5.70 17.94
CA VAL A 17 -6.38 5.35 17.52
C VAL A 17 -6.39 4.27 16.44
N VAL A 18 -7.18 3.20 16.63
CA VAL A 18 -7.30 2.11 15.66
C VAL A 18 -7.80 2.63 14.32
N GLU A 19 -8.89 3.41 14.32
CA GLU A 19 -9.48 3.97 13.10
C GLU A 19 -8.49 4.88 12.36
N ARG A 20 -7.79 5.75 13.10
CA ARG A 20 -6.77 6.63 12.49
C ARG A 20 -5.64 5.83 11.84
N CYS A 21 -5.14 4.79 12.49
CA CYS A 21 -4.10 3.92 11.94
C CYS A 21 -4.59 3.17 10.70
N TYR A 22 -5.78 2.56 10.77
CA TYR A 22 -6.39 1.85 9.67
C TYR A 22 -6.63 2.75 8.46
N SER A 23 -7.25 3.91 8.66
CA SER A 23 -7.54 4.88 7.60
C SER A 23 -6.27 5.39 6.90
N LYS A 24 -5.20 5.69 7.67
CA LYS A 24 -3.90 6.04 7.08
C LYS A 24 -3.30 4.90 6.26
N MET A 25 -3.34 3.67 6.79
CA MET A 25 -2.78 2.51 6.11
C MET A 25 -3.53 2.16 4.83
N LYS A 26 -4.86 2.20 4.86
CA LYS A 26 -5.70 2.03 3.68
C LYS A 26 -5.39 3.07 2.61
N ARG A 27 -5.22 4.34 3.00
CA ARG A 27 -4.83 5.40 2.06
C ARG A 27 -3.46 5.13 1.43
N TYR A 28 -2.45 4.77 2.21
CA TYR A 28 -1.12 4.48 1.68
C TYR A 28 -1.14 3.26 0.76
N ARG A 29 -1.85 2.19 1.12
CA ARG A 29 -2.03 1.02 0.26
C ARG A 29 -2.65 1.40 -1.09
N ASN A 30 -3.69 2.22 -1.06
CA ASN A 30 -4.35 2.69 -2.29
C ASN A 30 -3.40 3.53 -3.18
N LEU A 31 -2.60 4.41 -2.58
CA LEU A 31 -1.63 5.21 -3.32
C LEU A 31 -0.54 4.34 -3.95
N VAL A 32 0.03 3.41 -3.19
CA VAL A 32 1.06 2.48 -3.69
C VAL A 32 0.49 1.64 -4.84
N SER A 33 -0.71 1.07 -4.67
CA SER A 33 -1.37 0.29 -5.73
C SER A 33 -1.59 1.13 -6.99
N TYR A 34 -2.13 2.35 -6.84
CA TYR A 34 -2.37 3.26 -7.96
C TYR A 34 -1.09 3.59 -8.74
N TYR A 35 -0.05 4.07 -8.05
CA TYR A 35 1.18 4.48 -8.73
C TYR A 35 1.95 3.29 -9.29
N THR A 36 1.91 2.13 -8.63
CA THR A 36 2.56 0.92 -9.16
C THR A 36 1.87 0.45 -10.45
N ASN A 37 0.54 0.37 -10.47
CA ASN A 37 -0.21 0.00 -11.67
C ASN A 37 -0.02 1.02 -12.81
N LYS A 38 -0.01 2.33 -12.48
CA LYS A 38 0.29 3.38 -13.46
C LYS A 38 1.68 3.22 -14.06
N ASN A 39 2.69 2.97 -13.22
CA ASN A 39 4.08 2.84 -13.68
C ASN A 39 4.28 1.58 -14.53
N ILE A 40 3.65 0.46 -14.15
CA ILE A 40 3.64 -0.78 -14.95
C ILE A 40 3.01 -0.51 -16.33
N SER A 41 1.87 0.18 -16.38
CA SER A 41 1.20 0.53 -17.63
C SER A 41 2.09 1.37 -18.55
N VAL A 42 2.78 2.39 -18.01
CA VAL A 42 3.74 3.20 -18.78
C VAL A 42 4.94 2.37 -19.23
N SER A 43 5.47 1.50 -18.36
CA SER A 43 6.59 0.59 -18.68
C SER A 43 6.22 -0.33 -19.84
N TYR A 44 5.01 -0.90 -19.81
CA TYR A 44 4.47 -1.75 -20.86
C TYR A 44 4.40 -1.03 -22.22
N LEU A 45 3.88 0.20 -22.25
CA LEU A 45 3.83 1.00 -23.49
C LEU A 45 5.22 1.29 -24.06
N ARG A 46 6.20 1.55 -23.20
CA ARG A 46 7.60 1.78 -23.61
C ARG A 46 8.26 0.49 -24.13
N ALA A 47 8.02 -0.64 -23.45
CA ALA A 47 8.52 -1.95 -23.85
C ALA A 47 7.98 -2.35 -25.22
N LYS A 48 6.68 -2.13 -25.46
CA LYS A 48 6.04 -2.36 -26.76
C LYS A 48 6.71 -1.56 -27.88
N LYS A 49 7.07 -0.29 -27.63
CA LYS A 49 7.78 0.55 -28.61
C LYS A 49 9.22 0.07 -28.89
N LYS A 50 9.87 -0.60 -27.94
CA LYS A 50 11.25 -1.10 -28.04
C LYS A 50 11.35 -2.59 -28.41
N ASN A 51 10.21 -3.27 -28.61
CA ASN A 51 10.13 -4.71 -28.81
C ASN A 51 10.77 -5.55 -27.67
N ASP A 52 10.61 -5.10 -26.41
CA ASP A 52 11.21 -5.71 -25.21
C ASP A 52 10.13 -6.15 -24.19
N LEU A 53 8.99 -6.62 -24.71
CA LEU A 53 7.79 -6.87 -23.91
C LEU A 53 7.95 -8.07 -22.98
N ASP A 54 8.50 -9.18 -23.47
CA ASP A 54 8.65 -10.42 -22.71
C ASP A 54 9.54 -10.25 -21.47
N ARG A 55 10.67 -9.54 -21.64
CA ARG A 55 11.58 -9.21 -20.54
C ARG A 55 10.88 -8.39 -19.46
N ILE A 56 10.12 -7.36 -19.85
CA ILE A 56 9.46 -6.45 -18.91
C ILE A 56 8.29 -7.14 -18.20
N MET A 57 7.53 -7.98 -18.91
CA MET A 57 6.46 -8.77 -18.29
C MET A 57 7.02 -9.77 -17.27
N GLY A 58 8.20 -10.33 -17.52
CA GLY A 58 8.90 -11.19 -16.56
C GLY A 58 9.26 -10.51 -15.23
N LEU A 59 9.55 -9.20 -15.23
CA LEU A 59 9.89 -8.47 -13.99
C LEU A 59 8.73 -8.33 -13.02
N TYR A 60 7.50 -8.27 -13.56
CA TYR A 60 6.32 -8.03 -12.74
C TYR A 60 5.62 -9.34 -12.33
N GLY A 61 5.91 -10.47 -12.97
CA GLY A 61 5.32 -11.78 -12.61
C GLY A 61 3.79 -11.82 -12.73
N ASN A 62 3.20 -12.93 -12.28
CA ASN A 62 1.74 -13.10 -12.29
C ASN A 62 1.07 -12.25 -11.21
N MET A 63 -0.09 -11.67 -11.54
CA MET A 63 -0.82 -10.74 -10.66
C MET A 63 -1.20 -11.37 -9.30
N ASN A 64 -1.32 -12.71 -9.24
CA ASN A 64 -1.67 -13.47 -8.04
C ASN A 64 -0.53 -13.68 -7.04
N GLU A 65 0.72 -13.39 -7.39
CA GLU A 65 1.90 -13.60 -6.52
C GLU A 65 2.32 -12.31 -5.78
N ARG A 66 1.60 -11.20 -6.00
CA ARG A 66 1.99 -9.90 -5.46
C ARG A 66 1.33 -9.68 -4.09
N TYR A 67 2.17 -9.50 -3.08
CA TYR A 67 1.77 -9.30 -1.67
C TYR A 67 1.28 -7.87 -1.36
N TRP A 68 1.19 -6.99 -2.36
CA TRP A 68 0.76 -5.59 -2.24
C TRP A 68 -0.66 -5.36 -2.75
#